data_AF-A0A846HWN0-F1
#
_entry.id   AF-A0A846HWN0-F1
#
_cell.length_a   1.000
_cell.length_b   1.000
_cell.length_c   1.000
_cell.angle_alpha   90.00
_cell.angle_beta   90.00
_cell.angle_gamma   90.00
#
_symmetry.space_group_name_H-M   'P 1'
#
loop_
_entity.id
_entity.type
_entity.pdbx_description
1 polymer ?
#
loop_
_entity_poly.entity_id
_entity_poly.type
_entity_poly.pdbx_seq_one_letter_code
_entity_poly.pdbx_strand_id
1 'polypeptide(L)'
;MDVRLAAFADALDGFSYLVSLDLQELGKTLDERVIDGLQNGKVQKFEYTIELCWKAIKQALRALEGIDEASPKKVIKAWYLAGYLDETDYFRLLAAIDDRNQLSHVYDEAAFNAIIARLPDHARLLKGVLTSISEAVGQSDGAR
;
A
#
# COMPACT_ATOMS: atom_id res chain seq x y z
N MET A 1 8.72 15.19 -10.46
CA MET A 1 8.13 13.99 -9.83
C MET A 1 6.76 14.39 -9.29
N ASP A 2 5.72 13.64 -9.65
CA ASP A 2 4.36 13.89 -9.20
C ASP A 2 4.28 13.87 -7.66
N VAL A 3 3.69 14.91 -7.06
CA VAL A 3 3.60 15.09 -5.60
C VAL A 3 2.94 13.89 -4.92
N ARG A 4 1.95 13.25 -5.57
CA ARG A 4 1.29 12.06 -4.99
C ARG A 4 2.18 10.81 -5.03
N LEU A 5 2.97 10.65 -6.10
CA LEU A 5 3.88 9.53 -6.24
C LEU A 5 5.00 9.61 -5.20
N ALA A 6 5.58 10.80 -5.00
CA ALA A 6 6.56 11.05 -3.95
C ALA A 6 5.99 10.75 -2.56
N ALA A 7 4.79 11.26 -2.25
CA ALA A 7 4.14 10.99 -0.97
C ALA A 7 3.87 9.49 -0.74
N PHE A 8 3.48 8.76 -1.79
CA PHE A 8 3.31 7.31 -1.72
C PHE A 8 4.65 6.60 -1.48
N ALA A 9 5.72 6.99 -2.16
CA ALA A 9 7.05 6.41 -1.97
C ALA A 9 7.56 6.62 -0.53
N ASP A 10 7.47 7.84 0.01
CA ASP A 10 7.89 8.15 1.38
C ASP A 10 7.07 7.37 2.42
N ALA A 11 5.76 7.27 2.20
CA ALA A 11 4.86 6.48 3.04
C ALA A 11 5.25 5.00 3.06
N LEU A 12 5.51 4.45 1.88
CA LEU A 12 5.88 3.05 1.68
C LEU A 12 7.25 2.72 2.28
N ASP A 13 8.22 3.63 2.22
CA ASP A 13 9.52 3.44 2.85
C ASP A 13 9.37 3.27 4.38
N GLY A 14 8.68 4.20 5.03
CA GLY A 14 8.43 4.12 6.47
C GLY A 14 7.58 2.90 6.86
N PHE A 15 6.61 2.52 6.04
CA PHE A 15 5.83 1.30 6.25
C PHE A 15 6.71 0.05 6.15
N SER A 16 7.52 -0.04 5.08
CA SER A 16 8.45 -1.14 4.82
C SER A 16 9.47 -1.30 5.95
N TYR A 17 10.01 -0.19 6.44
CA TYR A 17 10.91 -0.19 7.59
C TYR A 17 10.23 -0.79 8.82
N LEU A 18 9.05 -0.27 9.23
CA LEU A 18 8.38 -0.78 10.42
C LEU A 18 8.06 -2.27 10.31
N VAL A 19 7.54 -2.75 9.17
CA VAL A 19 7.18 -4.18 9.02
C VAL A 19 8.40 -5.10 9.03
N SER A 20 9.59 -4.61 8.68
CA SER A 20 10.84 -5.37 8.76
C SER A 20 11.37 -5.53 10.18
N LEU A 21 10.88 -4.74 11.15
CA LEU A 21 11.30 -4.84 12.54
C LEU A 21 10.75 -6.11 13.19
N ASP A 22 11.67 -6.87 13.81
CA ASP A 22 11.34 -7.97 14.70
C ASP A 22 10.93 -7.42 16.08
N LEU A 23 9.61 -7.24 16.25
CA LEU A 23 9.07 -6.74 17.52
C LEU A 23 9.20 -7.75 18.66
N GLN A 24 9.35 -9.05 18.37
CA GLN A 24 9.56 -10.04 19.43
C GLN A 24 10.96 -9.89 20.01
N GLU A 25 11.96 -9.68 19.15
CA GLU A 25 13.33 -9.42 19.60
C GLU A 25 13.42 -8.11 20.38
N LEU A 26 12.82 -7.03 19.86
CA LEU A 26 12.79 -5.74 20.55
C LEU A 26 12.09 -5.83 21.91
N GLY A 27 11.03 -6.63 22.02
CA GLY A 27 10.27 -6.85 23.25
C GLY A 27 11.06 -7.54 24.36
N LYS A 28 12.24 -8.11 24.08
CA LYS A 28 13.15 -8.63 25.11
C LYS A 28 13.84 -7.51 25.91
N THR A 29 13.83 -6.29 25.39
CA THR A 29 14.54 -5.13 25.97
C THR A 29 13.64 -3.93 26.20
N LEU A 30 12.61 -3.74 25.37
CA LEU A 30 11.68 -2.63 25.46
C LEU A 30 10.43 -3.00 26.25
N ASP A 31 9.82 -1.99 26.90
CA ASP A 31 8.54 -2.12 27.60
C ASP A 31 7.42 -2.54 26.64
N GLU A 32 6.49 -3.38 27.12
CA GLU A 32 5.38 -3.92 26.32
C GLU A 32 4.51 -2.83 25.68
N ARG A 33 4.35 -1.67 26.34
CA ARG A 33 3.58 -0.54 25.82
C ARG A 33 4.24 0.12 24.62
N VAL A 34 5.58 0.06 24.54
CA VAL A 34 6.32 0.52 23.36
C VAL A 34 6.12 -0.44 22.20
N ILE A 35 6.13 -1.75 22.47
CA ILE A 35 5.87 -2.77 21.45
C ILE A 35 4.45 -2.65 20.90
N ASP A 36 3.45 -2.48 21.77
CA ASP A 36 2.07 -2.20 21.37
C ASP A 36 1.98 -0.93 20.50
N GLY A 37 2.64 0.16 20.91
CA GLY A 37 2.70 1.39 20.11
C GLY A 37 3.32 1.19 18.72
N LEU A 38 4.37 0.39 18.60
CA LEU A 38 4.98 0.04 17.31
C LEU A 38 4.06 -0.82 16.45
N GLN A 39 3.31 -1.74 17.06
CA GLN A 39 2.34 -2.59 16.38
C GLN A 39 1.17 -1.74 15.81
N ASN A 40 0.64 -0.82 16.60
CA ASN A 40 -0.34 0.16 16.16
C ASN A 40 0.22 1.08 15.08
N GLY A 41 1.50 1.47 15.19
CA GLY A 41 2.22 2.20 14.16
C GLY A 41 2.26 1.46 12.82
N LYS A 42 2.56 0.15 12.80
CA LYS A 42 2.55 -0.68 11.58
C LYS A 42 1.19 -0.62 10.87
N VAL A 43 0.10 -0.76 11.64
CA VAL A 43 -1.27 -0.73 11.15
C VAL A 43 -1.61 0.64 10.55
N GLN A 44 -1.37 1.72 11.30
CA GLN A 44 -1.61 3.07 10.80
C GLN A 44 -0.82 3.35 9.52
N LYS A 45 0.45 2.93 9.47
CA LYS A 45 1.30 3.06 8.28
C LYS A 45 0.73 2.33 7.07
N PHE A 46 0.26 1.11 7.26
CA PHE A 46 -0.41 0.37 6.20
C PHE A 46 -1.66 1.12 5.68
N GLU A 47 -2.54 1.59 6.57
CA GLU A 47 -3.79 2.26 6.18
C GLU A 47 -3.56 3.49 5.31
N TYR A 48 -2.67 4.40 5.74
CA TYR A 48 -2.41 5.61 4.96
C TYR A 48 -1.57 5.33 3.72
N THR A 49 -0.72 4.29 3.72
CA THR A 49 0.06 3.90 2.53
C THR A 49 -0.84 3.35 1.44
N ILE A 50 -1.85 2.54 1.80
CA ILE A 50 -2.90 2.09 0.85
C ILE A 50 -3.66 3.28 0.27
N GLU A 51 -4.03 4.25 1.12
CA GLU A 51 -4.72 5.47 0.70
C GLU A 51 -3.91 6.28 -0.33
N LEU A 52 -2.62 6.44 -0.08
CA LEU A 52 -1.71 7.14 -0.99
C LEU A 52 -1.46 6.35 -2.28
N CYS A 53 -1.34 5.03 -2.18
CA CYS A 53 -1.16 4.13 -3.31
C CYS A 53 -2.28 4.29 -4.35
N TRP A 54 -3.55 4.12 -3.96
CA TRP A 54 -4.63 4.22 -4.93
C TRP A 54 -4.80 5.64 -5.47
N LYS A 55 -4.46 6.67 -4.69
CA LYS A 55 -4.45 8.06 -5.18
C LYS A 55 -3.35 8.32 -6.21
N ALA A 56 -2.17 7.73 -6.03
CA ALA A 56 -1.08 7.79 -7.01
C ALA A 56 -1.48 7.07 -8.31
N ILE A 57 -2.05 5.86 -8.22
CA ILE A 57 -2.58 5.14 -9.39
C ILE A 57 -3.65 5.97 -10.11
N LYS A 58 -4.60 6.56 -9.38
CA LYS A 58 -5.66 7.39 -9.95
C LYS A 58 -5.09 8.56 -10.76
N GLN A 59 -4.04 9.20 -10.24
CA GLN A 59 -3.42 10.32 -10.94
C GLN A 59 -2.65 9.85 -12.18
N ALA A 60 -1.93 8.73 -12.09
CA ALA A 60 -1.26 8.12 -13.23
C ALA A 60 -2.27 7.75 -14.34
N LEU A 61 -3.38 7.10 -14.00
CA LEU A 61 -4.47 6.79 -14.94
C LEU A 61 -5.02 8.04 -15.64
N ARG A 62 -5.22 9.12 -14.89
CA ARG A 62 -5.71 10.37 -15.47
C ARG A 62 -4.70 10.98 -16.45
N ALA A 63 -3.40 10.88 -16.15
CA ALA A 63 -2.34 11.45 -16.97
C ALA A 63 -2.06 10.61 -18.24
N LEU A 64 -2.06 9.28 -18.11
CA LEU A 64 -1.70 8.35 -19.18
C LEU A 64 -2.89 7.99 -20.08
N GLU A 65 -4.04 7.70 -19.47
CA GLU A 65 -5.21 7.11 -20.14
C GLU A 65 -6.41 8.07 -20.19
N GLY A 66 -6.35 9.22 -19.51
CA GLY A 66 -7.49 10.13 -19.37
C GLY A 66 -8.64 9.58 -18.52
N ILE A 67 -8.42 8.50 -17.77
CA ILE A 67 -9.43 7.82 -16.94
C ILE A 67 -9.49 8.47 -15.55
N ASP A 68 -10.70 8.81 -15.08
CA ASP A 68 -10.94 9.37 -13.74
C ASP A 68 -11.99 8.55 -12.97
N GLU A 69 -11.52 7.55 -12.23
CA GLU A 69 -12.37 6.68 -11.42
C GLU A 69 -12.50 7.18 -9.97
N ALA A 70 -13.68 6.97 -9.37
CA ALA A 70 -14.05 7.62 -8.10
C ALA A 70 -13.79 6.77 -6.84
N SER A 71 -13.35 5.52 -6.95
CA SER A 71 -13.18 4.64 -5.78
C SER A 71 -11.91 3.76 -5.89
N PRO A 72 -11.30 3.36 -4.77
CA PRO A 72 -10.05 2.59 -4.77
C PRO A 72 -10.10 1.33 -5.64
N LYS A 73 -11.15 0.50 -5.49
CA LYS A 73 -11.30 -0.74 -6.25
C LYS A 73 -11.48 -0.50 -7.75
N LYS A 74 -12.21 0.56 -8.14
CA LYS A 74 -12.38 0.92 -9.57
C LYS A 74 -11.08 1.44 -10.18
N VAL A 75 -10.34 2.27 -9.44
CA VAL A 75 -9.02 2.77 -9.85
C VAL A 75 -8.06 1.61 -10.09
N ILE A 76 -7.96 0.66 -9.17
CA ILE A 76 -7.07 -0.50 -9.33
C ILE A 76 -7.51 -1.41 -10.48
N LYS A 77 -8.83 -1.59 -10.66
CA LYS A 77 -9.34 -2.34 -11.82
C LYS A 77 -8.96 -1.65 -13.14
N ALA A 78 -9.08 -0.34 -13.23
CA ALA A 78 -8.68 0.40 -14.43
C ALA A 78 -7.17 0.28 -14.69
N TRP A 79 -6.32 0.34 -13.64
CA TRP A 79 -4.88 0.13 -13.76
C TRP A 79 -4.51 -1.26 -14.30
N TYR A 80 -5.18 -2.29 -13.79
CA TYR A 80 -5.06 -3.67 -14.28
C TYR A 80 -5.51 -3.79 -15.75
N LEU A 81 -6.69 -3.26 -16.10
CA LEU A 81 -7.23 -3.35 -17.46
C LEU A 81 -6.39 -2.58 -18.49
N ALA A 82 -5.66 -1.55 -18.07
CA ALA A 82 -4.70 -0.83 -18.90
C ALA A 82 -3.36 -1.57 -19.07
N GLY A 83 -3.17 -2.73 -18.43
CA GLY A 83 -2.00 -3.60 -18.60
C GLY A 83 -0.81 -3.27 -17.70
N TYR A 84 -0.98 -2.39 -16.70
CA TYR A 84 0.10 -1.99 -15.80
C TYR A 84 0.27 -2.88 -14.56
N LEU A 85 -0.58 -3.89 -14.43
CA LEU A 85 -0.54 -4.86 -13.33
C LEU A 85 -0.92 -6.23 -13.88
N ASP A 86 -0.32 -7.29 -13.35
CA ASP A 86 -0.79 -8.64 -13.64
C ASP A 86 -2.04 -9.00 -12.81
N GLU A 87 -2.70 -10.09 -13.18
CA GLU A 87 -3.92 -10.54 -12.51
C GLU A 87 -3.68 -10.94 -11.04
N THR A 88 -2.51 -11.51 -10.73
CA THR A 88 -2.18 -11.96 -9.38
C THR A 88 -2.05 -10.76 -8.45
N ASP A 89 -1.27 -9.76 -8.84
CA ASP A 89 -1.08 -8.55 -8.06
C ASP A 89 -2.33 -7.67 -8.03
N TYR A 90 -3.16 -7.70 -9.08
CA TYR A 90 -4.50 -7.10 -9.05
C TYR A 90 -5.36 -7.66 -7.90
N PHE A 91 -5.49 -8.99 -7.81
CA PHE A 91 -6.26 -9.61 -6.73
C PHE A 91 -5.65 -9.37 -5.35
N ARG A 92 -4.32 -9.41 -5.24
CA ARG A 92 -3.63 -9.10 -3.97
C ARG A 92 -3.87 -7.66 -3.52
N LEU A 93 -3.92 -6.71 -4.46
CA LEU A 93 -4.16 -5.30 -4.13
C LEU A 93 -5.62 -5.03 -3.75
N LEU A 94 -6.57 -5.76 -4.34
CA LEU A 94 -7.95 -5.77 -3.87
C LEU A 94 -8.06 -6.32 -2.45
N ALA A 95 -7.37 -7.43 -2.15
CA ALA A 95 -7.34 -7.99 -0.80
C ALA A 95 -6.70 -7.03 0.21
N ALA A 96 -5.65 -6.30 -0.17
CA ALA A 96 -5.04 -5.26 0.68
C ALA A 96 -6.01 -4.11 0.99
N ILE A 97 -6.86 -3.70 0.04
CA ILE A 97 -7.94 -2.74 0.30
C ILE A 97 -8.95 -3.30 1.29
N ASP A 98 -9.33 -4.57 1.13
CA ASP A 98 -10.29 -5.20 2.03
C ASP A 98 -9.75 -5.33 3.44
N ASP A 99 -8.48 -5.72 3.59
CA ASP A 99 -7.76 -5.70 4.87
C ASP A 99 -7.79 -4.29 5.49
N ARG A 100 -7.49 -3.24 4.70
CA ARG A 100 -7.56 -1.85 5.17
C ARG A 100 -8.97 -1.44 5.62
N ASN A 101 -10.01 -1.90 4.94
CA ASN A 101 -11.40 -1.61 5.33
C ASN A 101 -11.81 -2.36 6.61
N GLN A 102 -11.24 -3.54 6.86
CA GLN A 102 -11.49 -4.32 8.06
C GLN A 102 -10.77 -3.74 9.29
N LEU A 103 -9.63 -3.08 9.12
CA LEU A 103 -8.88 -2.47 10.22
C LEU A 103 -9.66 -1.37 10.96
N SER A 104 -10.66 -0.74 10.34
CA SER A 104 -11.57 0.17 11.07
C SER A 104 -12.57 -0.53 12.00
N HIS A 105 -12.64 -1.87 11.98
CA HIS A 105 -13.54 -2.71 12.77
C HIS A 105 -12.76 -3.54 13.82
N VAL A 106 -11.87 -2.90 14.59
CA VAL A 106 -10.87 -3.45 15.53
C VAL A 106 -11.41 -4.39 16.64
N TYR A 107 -12.71 -4.70 16.69
CA TYR A 107 -13.29 -5.54 17.75
C TYR A 107 -13.04 -7.05 17.57
N ASP A 108 -12.51 -7.49 16.42
CA ASP A 108 -12.09 -8.87 16.17
C ASP A 108 -10.56 -9.00 16.20
N GLU A 109 -10.04 -9.41 17.36
CA GLU A 109 -8.61 -9.58 17.61
C GLU A 109 -7.98 -10.65 16.69
N ALA A 110 -8.72 -11.70 16.34
CA ALA A 110 -8.23 -12.75 15.46
C ALA A 110 -8.07 -12.23 14.02
N ALA A 111 -9.06 -11.46 13.53
CA ALA A 111 -8.98 -10.82 12.22
C ALA A 111 -7.84 -9.79 12.17
N PHE A 112 -7.69 -8.98 13.22
CA PHE A 112 -6.62 -8.00 13.34
C PHE A 112 -5.22 -8.63 13.28
N ASN A 113 -4.99 -9.69 14.07
CA ASN A 113 -3.75 -10.44 14.08
C ASN A 113 -3.44 -11.09 12.72
N ALA A 114 -4.47 -11.61 12.05
CA ALA A 114 -4.32 -12.16 10.71
C ALA A 114 -3.89 -11.10 9.68
N ILE A 115 -4.43 -9.88 9.75
CA ILE A 115 -4.04 -8.76 8.88
C ILE A 115 -2.60 -8.32 9.18
N ILE A 116 -2.23 -8.21 10.46
CA ILE A 116 -0.86 -7.89 10.88
C ILE A 116 0.15 -8.84 10.26
N ALA A 117 -0.13 -10.15 10.29
CA ALA A 117 0.75 -11.16 9.73
C ALA A 117 0.96 -11.01 8.21
N ARG A 118 0.03 -10.37 7.49
CA ARG A 118 0.12 -10.11 6.04
C ARG A 118 0.83 -8.81 5.68
N LEU A 119 1.08 -7.90 6.64
CA LEU A 119 1.67 -6.59 6.35
C LEU A 119 3.01 -6.64 5.58
N PRO A 120 3.95 -7.59 5.85
CA PRO A 120 5.16 -7.71 5.04
C PRO A 120 4.88 -8.02 3.57
N ASP A 121 3.86 -8.84 3.28
CA ASP A 121 3.47 -9.20 1.92
C ASP A 121 2.83 -8.02 1.19
N HIS A 122 2.02 -7.25 1.91
CA HIS A 122 1.46 -5.99 1.42
C HIS A 122 2.55 -4.97 1.11
N ALA A 123 3.58 -4.84 1.97
CA ALA A 123 4.71 -3.95 1.69
C ALA A 123 5.46 -4.35 0.41
N ARG A 124 5.68 -5.66 0.19
CA ARG A 124 6.31 -6.16 -1.04
C ARG A 124 5.45 -5.89 -2.28
N LEU A 125 4.14 -6.14 -2.20
CA LEU A 125 3.19 -5.82 -3.27
C LEU A 125 3.23 -4.33 -3.62
N LEU A 126 3.16 -3.45 -2.62
CA LEU A 126 3.13 -2.01 -2.82
C LEU A 126 4.43 -1.47 -3.44
N LYS A 127 5.58 -2.11 -3.17
CA LYS A 127 6.84 -1.82 -3.89
C LYS A 127 6.72 -2.13 -5.37
N GLY A 128 6.14 -3.27 -5.73
CA GLY A 128 5.87 -3.63 -7.14
C GLY A 128 4.94 -2.62 -7.81
N VAL A 129 3.88 -2.20 -7.13
CA VAL A 129 2.97 -1.16 -7.62
C VAL A 129 3.69 0.18 -7.83
N LEU A 130 4.52 0.62 -6.87
CA LEU A 130 5.31 1.85 -7.01
C LEU A 130 6.23 1.81 -8.24
N THR A 131 6.89 0.67 -8.49
CA THR A 131 7.68 0.45 -9.69
C THR A 131 6.81 0.54 -10.95
N SER A 132 5.66 -0.14 -11.00
CA SER A 132 4.76 -0.09 -12.16
C SER A 132 4.32 1.33 -12.52
N ILE A 133 4.00 2.16 -11.53
CA ILE A 133 3.60 3.56 -11.75
C ILE A 133 4.80 4.36 -12.28
N SER A 134 5.98 4.16 -11.69
CA SER A 134 7.19 4.89 -12.08
C SER A 134 7.61 4.57 -13.52
N GLU A 135 7.52 3.32 -13.92
CA GLU A 135 7.81 2.86 -15.29
C GLU A 135 6.79 3.42 -16.30
N ALA A 136 5.50 3.33 -15.99
CA ALA A 136 4.44 3.82 -16.88
C ALA A 136 4.54 5.34 -17.11
N VAL A 137 4.79 6.12 -16.06
CA VAL A 137 4.99 7.58 -16.17
C VAL A 137 6.29 7.91 -16.92
N GLY A 138 7.39 7.20 -16.66
CA GLY A 138 8.67 7.41 -17.33
C GLY A 138 8.63 7.11 -18.84
N GLN A 139 7.85 6.11 -19.27
CA GLN A 139 7.65 5.79 -20.69
C GLN A 139 6.89 6.89 -21.45
N SER A 140 5.93 7.56 -20.80
CA SER A 140 5.18 8.66 -21.41
C SER A 140 6.03 9.91 -21.63
N ASP A 141 7.00 10.19 -20.76
CA ASP A 141 7.87 11.37 -20.89
C ASP A 141 8.92 11.21 -22.00
N GLY A 142 9.33 9.97 -22.32
CA GLY A 142 10.29 9.68 -23.39
C GLY A 142 9.68 9.56 -24.80
N ALA A 143 8.35 9.49 -24.92
CA ALA A 143 7.63 9.39 -26.19
C ALA A 143 7.15 10.74 -26.75
N ARG A 144 7.50 11.85 -26.10
CA ARG A 144 7.18 13.23 -26.50
C ARG A 144 8.38 13.98 -27.05
#